data_AF-A0AAV6HWH1-F1
#
_entry.id   AF-A0AAV6HWH1-F1
#
_cell.length_a   1.000
_cell.length_b   1.000
_cell.length_c   1.000
_cell.angle_alpha   90.00
_cell.angle_beta   90.00
_cell.angle_gamma   90.00
#
_symmetry.space_group_name_H-M   'P 1'
#
loop_
_entity.id
_entity.type
_entity.pdbx_description
1 polymer ?
#
loop_
_entity_poly.entity_id
_entity_poly.type
_entity_poly.pdbx_seq_one_letter_code
_entity_poly.pdbx_strand_id
1 'polypeptide(L)'
;MDRWIDRNKSPNAGIQPKAQNLDGVVQCIHGPISQARATELREQLYQPHPSEVMTIQPSSKRKMNARHTWEITFTERDLPHSDALVLSLPIQRKMVRRVLVDQGSSAEILFYSAFRALGLSKDQLTPVDAPLIGFTGIPVYPLDKIVLPIYAGSVQLEVEFIVVSSPSPYNAIMGRNWLHGMRAVASTLHQCVRFIGESGRHETIRGDQVASKKCFVNSVRGNGRANEVQSIEVPGMLDATTPGEEMKEAL
;
A
#
# COMPACT_ATOMS: atom_id res chain seq x y z
N MET A 1 -48.83 13.08 -61.04
CA MET A 1 -48.59 13.68 -59.71
C MET A 1 -48.06 12.58 -58.78
N ASP A 2 -47.14 12.99 -57.89
CA ASP A 2 -46.58 12.29 -56.70
C ASP A 2 -45.73 11.02 -56.97
N ARG A 3 -44.41 10.93 -56.74
CA ARG A 3 -43.41 11.49 -55.80
C ARG A 3 -43.60 11.04 -54.33
N TRP A 4 -42.69 10.14 -53.91
CA TRP A 4 -41.94 10.03 -52.63
C TRP A 4 -41.89 8.61 -52.04
N ILE A 5 -40.80 7.86 -52.30
CA ILE A 5 -40.24 6.88 -51.36
C ILE A 5 -38.73 7.07 -51.30
N ASP A 6 -38.27 7.35 -50.09
CA ASP A 6 -36.92 7.48 -49.61
C ASP A 6 -36.18 6.13 -49.58
N ARG A 7 -35.04 6.05 -50.26
CA ARG A 7 -34.05 4.96 -50.13
C ARG A 7 -32.65 5.52 -50.42
N ASN A 8 -32.02 6.09 -49.40
CA ASN A 8 -30.58 5.92 -49.20
C ASN A 8 -30.22 6.15 -47.72
N LYS A 9 -30.34 5.07 -46.94
CA LYS A 9 -29.56 4.86 -45.71
C LYS A 9 -28.08 4.80 -46.10
N SER A 10 -27.27 5.72 -45.58
CA SER A 10 -25.84 5.48 -45.39
C SER A 10 -25.58 5.21 -43.90
N PRO A 11 -25.08 4.02 -43.53
CA PRO A 11 -24.82 3.66 -42.14
C PRO A 11 -23.41 4.12 -41.77
N ASN A 12 -23.27 5.26 -41.09
CA ASN A 12 -22.05 5.54 -40.35
C ASN A 12 -22.20 5.09 -38.90
N ALA A 13 -22.38 3.78 -38.73
CA ALA A 13 -22.18 3.09 -37.45
C ALA A 13 -20.72 2.60 -37.44
N GLY A 14 -19.81 3.54 -37.17
CA GLY A 14 -18.38 3.27 -37.04
C GLY A 14 -18.08 2.57 -35.71
N ILE A 15 -18.13 1.23 -35.75
CA ILE A 15 -17.27 0.28 -35.04
C ILE A 15 -17.10 0.54 -33.52
N GLN A 16 -17.95 -0.12 -32.73
CA GLN A 16 -17.57 -0.50 -31.36
C GLN A 16 -16.27 -1.31 -31.42
N PRO A 17 -15.24 -1.02 -30.61
CA PRO A 17 -14.10 -1.91 -30.50
C PRO A 17 -14.60 -3.26 -29.99
N LYS A 18 -14.46 -4.28 -30.85
CA LYS A 18 -14.66 -5.68 -30.50
C LYS A 18 -13.90 -5.95 -29.21
N ALA A 19 -14.56 -6.62 -28.26
CA ALA A 19 -13.94 -7.17 -27.06
C ALA A 19 -12.66 -7.89 -27.47
N GLN A 20 -11.51 -7.30 -27.18
CA GLN A 20 -10.24 -7.99 -27.33
C GLN A 20 -10.24 -9.07 -26.27
N ASN A 21 -9.94 -10.28 -26.73
CA ASN A 21 -9.81 -11.47 -25.92
C ASN A 21 -8.74 -11.18 -24.85
N LEU A 22 -9.18 -10.88 -23.62
CA LEU A 22 -8.29 -10.63 -22.49
C LEU A 22 -7.85 -11.99 -21.97
N ASP A 23 -6.84 -12.57 -22.61
CA ASP A 23 -5.96 -13.51 -21.94
C ASP A 23 -5.38 -12.75 -20.74
N GLY A 24 -5.88 -13.06 -19.55
CA GLY A 24 -5.68 -12.27 -18.35
C GLY A 24 -4.22 -12.19 -17.96
N VAL A 25 -3.55 -11.10 -18.34
CA VAL A 25 -2.21 -10.79 -17.84
C VAL A 25 -2.35 -10.32 -16.40
N VAL A 26 -1.79 -11.08 -15.46
CA VAL A 26 -1.68 -10.67 -14.06
C VAL A 26 -0.69 -9.51 -13.99
N GLN A 27 -1.17 -8.28 -13.82
CA GLN A 27 -0.33 -7.11 -13.58
C GLN A 27 -0.42 -6.68 -12.11
N CYS A 28 0.74 -6.44 -11.49
CA CYS A 28 0.84 -5.78 -10.19
C CYS A 28 0.22 -4.37 -10.23
N ILE A 29 -0.14 -3.80 -9.07
CA ILE A 29 -0.50 -2.37 -9.01
C ILE A 29 0.75 -1.55 -9.32
N HIS A 30 0.77 -1.00 -10.52
CA HIS A 30 1.80 -0.07 -10.94
C HIS A 30 1.40 1.32 -10.45
N GLY A 31 2.31 2.00 -9.76
CA GLY A 31 2.20 3.42 -9.51
C GLY A 31 2.13 4.21 -10.82
N PRO A 32 1.96 5.53 -10.77
CA PRO A 32 1.92 6.34 -11.98
C PRO A 32 3.18 6.09 -12.82
N ILE A 33 3.04 5.36 -13.94
CA ILE A 33 4.12 5.13 -14.90
C ILE A 33 4.01 6.24 -15.94
N SER A 34 4.98 7.15 -15.96
CA SER A 34 5.11 8.07 -17.08
C SER A 34 5.46 7.31 -18.35
N GLN A 35 5.03 7.81 -19.50
CA GLN A 35 5.34 7.17 -20.79
C GLN A 35 6.85 7.09 -21.05
N ALA A 36 7.62 8.05 -20.52
CA ALA A 36 9.08 8.01 -20.53
C ALA A 36 9.64 6.82 -19.73
N ARG A 37 9.13 6.56 -18.53
CA ARG A 37 9.58 5.42 -17.70
C ARG A 37 9.22 4.07 -18.32
N ALA A 38 8.08 3.98 -18.98
CA ALA A 38 7.69 2.78 -19.72
C ALA A 38 8.64 2.49 -20.90
N THR A 39 9.03 3.52 -21.64
CA THR A 39 9.97 3.40 -22.77
C THR A 39 11.36 2.98 -22.29
N GLU A 40 11.88 3.60 -21.23
CA GLU A 40 13.17 3.25 -20.64
C GLU A 40 13.23 1.77 -20.21
N LEU A 41 12.18 1.27 -19.54
CA LEU A 41 12.09 -0.13 -19.16
C LEU A 41 12.02 -1.08 -20.37
N ARG A 42 11.33 -0.69 -21.44
CA ARG A 42 11.29 -1.49 -22.69
C ARG A 42 12.66 -1.57 -23.35
N GLU A 43 13.42 -0.48 -23.37
CA GLU A 43 14.78 -0.47 -23.90
C GLU A 43 15.73 -1.33 -23.05
N GLN A 44 15.59 -1.30 -21.73
CA GLN A 44 16.35 -2.17 -20.82
C GLN A 44 16.03 -3.66 -21.03
N LEU A 45 14.76 -4.01 -21.28
CA LEU A 45 14.34 -5.39 -21.56
C LEU A 45 14.83 -5.91 -22.92
N TYR A 46 15.10 -5.03 -23.88
CA TYR A 46 15.64 -5.40 -25.19
C TYR A 46 17.15 -5.70 -25.15
N GLN A 47 17.84 -5.35 -24.06
CA GLN A 47 19.22 -5.74 -23.86
C GLN A 47 19.31 -7.24 -23.53
N PRO A 48 20.20 -8.02 -24.17
CA PRO A 48 20.34 -9.44 -23.88
C PRO A 48 20.83 -9.64 -22.45
N HIS A 49 19.97 -10.19 -21.59
CA HIS A 49 20.33 -10.63 -20.25
C HIS A 49 20.45 -12.16 -20.25
N PRO A 50 21.48 -12.74 -19.60
CA PRO A 50 21.56 -14.18 -19.43
C PRO A 50 20.34 -14.68 -18.64
N SER A 51 19.68 -15.72 -19.15
CA SER A 51 18.58 -16.38 -18.44
C SER A 51 19.11 -17.04 -17.18
N GLU A 52 18.95 -16.40 -16.02
CA GLU A 52 19.20 -17.04 -14.73
C GLU A 52 18.07 -18.03 -14.44
N VAL A 53 18.34 -19.32 -14.68
CA VAL A 53 17.49 -20.40 -14.19
C VAL A 53 17.61 -20.44 -12.67
N MET A 54 16.50 -20.22 -11.95
CA MET A 54 16.44 -20.36 -10.49
C MET A 54 16.81 -21.79 -10.10
N THR A 55 18.09 -21.99 -9.77
CA THR A 55 18.58 -23.23 -9.18
C THR A 55 18.50 -23.07 -7.67
N ILE A 56 17.82 -23.98 -6.99
CA ILE A 56 17.84 -24.04 -5.52
C ILE A 56 19.25 -24.45 -5.11
N GLN A 57 20.09 -23.48 -4.78
CA GLN A 57 21.42 -23.75 -4.22
C GLN A 57 21.30 -23.95 -2.70
N PRO A 58 21.76 -25.07 -2.14
CA PRO A 58 21.83 -25.22 -0.69
C PRO A 58 22.74 -24.14 -0.11
N SER A 59 22.27 -23.44 0.92
CA SER A 59 23.01 -22.37 1.56
C SER A 59 24.31 -22.93 2.16
N SER A 60 25.42 -22.59 1.54
CA SER A 60 26.75 -22.90 2.08
C SER A 60 26.92 -22.04 3.33
N LYS A 61 26.99 -22.68 4.52
CA LYS A 61 27.26 -22.01 5.80
C LYS A 61 28.68 -21.42 5.80
N ARG A 62 28.85 -20.29 5.13
CA ARG A 62 30.08 -19.51 5.19
C ARG A 62 30.07 -18.80 6.55
N LYS A 63 30.98 -19.16 7.45
CA LYS A 63 31.19 -18.43 8.71
C LYS A 63 31.60 -17.00 8.37
N MET A 64 30.63 -16.10 8.31
CA MET A 64 30.88 -14.67 8.20
C MET A 64 31.19 -14.13 9.59
N ASN A 65 32.33 -13.45 9.70
CA ASN A 65 32.74 -12.77 10.92
C ASN A 65 31.65 -11.75 11.30
N ALA A 66 31.16 -11.81 12.54
CA ALA A 66 30.11 -10.96 13.06
C ALA A 66 30.52 -9.47 13.00
N ARG A 67 30.10 -8.81 11.93
CA ARG A 67 30.03 -7.35 11.81
C ARG A 67 28.62 -7.04 11.31
N HIS A 68 27.81 -6.41 12.16
CA HIS A 68 26.44 -5.91 11.88
C HIS A 68 25.73 -6.63 10.72
N THR A 69 25.22 -7.83 10.97
CA THR A 69 24.40 -8.52 9.98
C THR A 69 23.01 -7.87 9.96
N TRP A 70 22.59 -7.39 8.79
CA TRP A 70 21.22 -6.89 8.54
C TRP A 70 20.21 -8.05 8.45
N GLU A 71 20.33 -9.03 9.33
CA GLU A 71 19.57 -10.27 9.28
C GLU A 71 18.23 -10.10 9.98
N ILE A 72 17.12 -10.20 9.25
CA ILE A 72 15.79 -10.18 9.83
C ILE A 72 15.32 -11.61 9.99
N THR A 73 15.22 -12.06 11.24
CA THR A 73 14.68 -13.37 11.61
C THR A 73 13.26 -13.26 12.14
N PHE A 74 12.46 -14.28 11.83
CA PHE A 74 11.13 -14.50 12.37
C PHE A 74 11.14 -15.80 13.18
N THR A 75 10.48 -15.83 14.33
CA THR A 75 10.40 -17.01 15.21
C THR A 75 8.94 -17.43 15.34
N GLU A 76 8.64 -18.73 15.19
CA GLU A 76 7.28 -19.32 15.27
C GLU A 76 6.57 -19.07 16.63
N ARG A 77 5.23 -19.07 16.78
CA ARG A 77 4.15 -19.79 16.08
C ARG A 77 3.04 -18.86 15.63
N ASP A 78 2.61 -18.99 14.39
CA ASP A 78 1.29 -18.56 13.95
C ASP A 78 0.49 -19.75 13.43
N LEU A 79 -0.76 -19.85 13.88
CA LEU A 79 -1.70 -20.90 13.49
C LEU A 79 -1.99 -20.80 11.98
N PRO A 80 -2.42 -21.89 11.32
CA PRO A 80 -2.82 -21.82 9.92
C PRO A 80 -3.86 -20.71 9.67
N HIS A 81 -3.51 -19.74 8.83
CA HIS A 81 -4.40 -18.66 8.42
C HIS A 81 -4.07 -18.22 6.98
N SER A 82 -5.00 -17.48 6.37
CA SER A 82 -4.82 -16.82 5.07
C SER A 82 -5.09 -15.31 5.14
N ASP A 83 -5.07 -14.76 6.36
CA ASP A 83 -5.34 -13.34 6.61
C ASP A 83 -4.33 -12.42 5.91
N ALA A 84 -4.82 -11.33 5.31
CA ALA A 84 -3.98 -10.28 4.77
C ALA A 84 -3.22 -9.56 5.90
N LEU A 85 -2.00 -9.09 5.63
CA LEU A 85 -1.24 -8.29 6.59
C LEU A 85 -1.81 -6.87 6.65
N VAL A 86 -2.54 -6.58 7.72
CA VAL A 86 -3.16 -5.28 7.98
C VAL A 86 -2.55 -4.64 9.21
N LEU A 87 -2.09 -3.41 9.13
CA LEU A 87 -1.43 -2.69 10.21
C LEU A 87 -2.29 -1.52 10.72
N SER A 88 -1.87 -0.98 11.86
CA SER A 88 -2.16 0.40 12.26
C SER A 88 -0.85 1.18 12.26
N LEU A 89 -0.80 2.30 11.53
CA LEU A 89 0.41 3.12 11.40
C LEU A 89 0.12 4.58 11.78
N PRO A 90 0.98 5.23 12.56
CA PRO A 90 0.97 6.68 12.71
C PRO A 90 1.35 7.35 11.40
N ILE A 91 0.39 8.02 10.75
CA ILE A 91 0.57 8.85 9.55
C ILE A 91 0.19 10.27 9.91
N GLN A 92 1.06 11.24 9.65
CA GLN A 92 0.85 12.64 10.06
C GLN A 92 0.51 12.75 11.56
N ARG A 93 1.24 11.99 12.39
CA ARG A 93 1.06 11.91 13.85
C ARG A 93 -0.35 11.47 14.29
N LYS A 94 -1.15 10.87 13.40
CA LYS A 94 -2.45 10.28 13.72
C LYS A 94 -2.42 8.79 13.43
N MET A 95 -2.95 7.98 14.33
CA MET A 95 -3.00 6.54 14.14
C MET A 95 -4.03 6.18 13.08
N VAL A 96 -3.57 5.71 11.92
CA VAL A 96 -4.40 5.23 10.82
C VAL A 96 -4.48 3.71 10.89
N ARG A 97 -5.69 3.19 11.10
CA ARG A 97 -5.98 1.75 11.10
C ARG A 97 -6.26 1.21 9.70
N ARG A 98 -6.39 -0.11 9.55
CA ARG A 98 -6.75 -0.78 8.29
C ARG A 98 -5.80 -0.40 7.15
N VAL A 99 -4.52 -0.44 7.43
CA VAL A 99 -3.46 -0.19 6.46
C VAL A 99 -3.02 -1.53 5.88
N LEU A 100 -3.34 -1.80 4.61
CA LEU A 100 -2.93 -3.04 3.96
C LEU A 100 -1.44 -2.97 3.60
N VAL A 101 -0.67 -4.01 3.90
CA VAL A 101 0.68 -4.18 3.33
C VAL A 101 0.58 -5.02 2.06
N ASP A 102 0.88 -4.42 0.93
CA ASP A 102 0.84 -5.06 -0.39
C ASP A 102 2.23 -5.02 -1.04
N GLN A 103 2.99 -6.12 -0.92
CA GLN A 103 4.29 -6.28 -1.56
C GLN A 103 4.21 -6.31 -3.10
N GLY A 104 3.02 -6.46 -3.68
CA GLY A 104 2.80 -6.31 -5.12
C GLY A 104 2.68 -4.85 -5.55
N SER A 105 2.31 -3.94 -4.65
CA SER A 105 2.11 -2.54 -4.99
C SER A 105 3.43 -1.79 -5.14
N SER A 106 3.52 -0.96 -6.18
CA SER A 106 4.62 0.01 -6.38
C SER A 106 4.23 1.45 -6.05
N ALA A 107 2.99 1.67 -5.60
CA ALA A 107 2.52 2.93 -5.07
C ALA A 107 1.99 2.76 -3.65
N GLU A 108 2.21 3.80 -2.86
CA GLU A 108 1.57 3.97 -1.55
C GLU A 108 0.25 4.68 -1.82
N ILE A 109 -0.87 4.13 -1.35
CA ILE A 109 -2.21 4.67 -1.67
C ILE A 109 -2.87 5.15 -0.38
N LEU A 110 -3.42 6.36 -0.41
CA LEU A 110 -4.28 6.89 0.66
C LEU A 110 -5.70 7.06 0.12
N PHE A 111 -6.68 6.37 0.72
CA PHE A 111 -8.05 6.51 0.27
C PHE A 111 -8.64 7.85 0.73
N TYR A 112 -9.44 8.49 -0.12
CA TYR A 112 -9.92 9.85 0.11
C TYR A 112 -10.77 9.99 1.40
N SER A 113 -11.45 8.93 1.83
CA SER A 113 -12.13 8.90 3.13
C SER A 113 -11.16 9.09 4.29
N ALA A 114 -10.02 8.39 4.28
CA ALA A 114 -8.95 8.52 5.26
C ALA A 114 -8.23 9.88 5.15
N PHE A 115 -7.96 10.35 3.93
CA PHE A 115 -7.41 11.69 3.68
C PHE A 115 -8.24 12.78 4.39
N ARG A 116 -9.57 12.75 4.23
CA ARG A 116 -10.46 13.71 4.92
C ARG A 116 -10.45 13.53 6.43
N ALA A 117 -10.46 12.30 6.92
CA ALA A 117 -10.44 12.02 8.36
C ALA A 117 -9.10 12.43 9.01
N LEU A 118 -8.00 12.46 8.26
CA LEU A 118 -6.73 13.04 8.70
C LEU A 118 -6.78 14.57 8.82
N GLY A 119 -7.83 15.23 8.29
CA GLY A 119 -7.97 16.69 8.29
C GLY A 119 -7.08 17.38 7.26
N LEU A 120 -6.69 16.67 6.20
CA LEU A 120 -5.85 17.22 5.13
C LEU A 120 -6.71 18.04 4.15
N SER A 121 -6.17 19.15 3.67
CA SER A 121 -6.82 19.98 2.64
C SER A 121 -6.37 19.55 1.24
N LYS A 122 -7.29 19.64 0.26
CA LYS A 122 -6.95 19.43 -1.16
C LYS A 122 -5.88 20.40 -1.65
N ASP A 123 -5.72 21.57 -1.04
CA ASP A 123 -4.68 22.55 -1.42
C ASP A 123 -3.25 22.05 -1.14
N GLN A 124 -3.11 20.99 -0.33
CA GLN A 124 -1.82 20.34 -0.06
C GLN A 124 -1.47 19.27 -1.11
N LEU A 125 -2.41 18.96 -2.01
CA LEU A 125 -2.19 17.99 -3.08
C LEU A 125 -1.32 18.59 -4.17
N THR A 126 -0.48 17.74 -4.77
CA THR A 126 0.33 18.09 -5.94
C THR A 126 -0.12 17.27 -7.15
N PRO A 127 -0.15 17.87 -8.36
CA PRO A 127 -0.61 17.19 -9.56
C PRO A 127 0.08 15.86 -9.85
N VAL A 128 -0.69 14.89 -10.34
CA VAL A 128 -0.16 13.65 -10.95
C VAL A 128 -0.86 13.34 -12.28
N ASP A 129 -0.06 13.24 -13.35
CA ASP A 129 -0.58 13.17 -14.73
C ASP A 129 -0.72 11.73 -15.25
N ALA A 130 -0.78 10.73 -14.37
CA ALA A 130 -0.89 9.33 -14.78
C ALA A 130 -1.87 8.53 -13.89
N PRO A 131 -2.65 7.61 -14.49
CA PRO A 131 -3.56 6.75 -13.73
C PRO A 131 -2.80 5.66 -12.97
N LEU A 132 -3.44 5.13 -11.94
CA LEU A 132 -3.07 3.85 -11.34
C LEU A 132 -3.64 2.71 -12.18
N ILE A 133 -2.81 1.71 -12.47
CA ILE A 133 -3.22 0.51 -13.21
C ILE A 133 -2.96 -0.70 -12.33
N GLY A 134 -4.04 -1.41 -12.01
CA GLY A 134 -4.00 -2.63 -11.20
C GLY A 134 -4.43 -3.88 -11.97
N PHE A 135 -4.85 -4.90 -11.21
CA PHE A 135 -5.16 -6.23 -11.71
C PHE A 135 -6.15 -6.28 -12.88
N THR A 136 -7.18 -5.43 -12.87
CA THR A 136 -8.21 -5.43 -13.91
C THR A 136 -7.78 -4.72 -15.20
N GLY A 137 -6.62 -4.06 -15.21
CA GLY A 137 -6.19 -3.17 -16.29
C GLY A 137 -7.03 -1.90 -16.44
N ILE A 138 -8.11 -1.74 -15.66
CA ILE A 138 -8.95 -0.56 -15.68
C ILE A 138 -8.22 0.59 -14.97
N PRO A 139 -7.97 1.72 -15.66
CA PRO A 139 -7.27 2.84 -15.05
C PRO A 139 -8.12 3.49 -13.96
N VAL A 140 -7.51 3.73 -12.80
CA VAL A 140 -8.06 4.56 -11.73
C VAL A 140 -7.31 5.88 -11.72
N TYR A 141 -8.03 6.96 -12.03
CA TYR A 141 -7.44 8.30 -11.97
C TYR A 141 -7.40 8.78 -10.52
N PRO A 142 -6.20 9.04 -9.97
CA PRO A 142 -6.08 9.59 -8.63
C PRO A 142 -6.65 11.00 -8.56
N LEU A 143 -6.96 11.46 -7.34
CA LEU A 143 -7.22 12.86 -7.12
C LEU A 143 -5.96 13.67 -7.37
N ASP A 144 -4.85 13.26 -6.76
CA ASP A 144 -3.50 13.82 -6.86
C ASP A 144 -2.58 13.07 -5.87
N LYS A 145 -1.37 13.58 -5.59
CA LYS A 145 -0.44 13.00 -4.62
C LYS A 145 -0.09 13.94 -3.47
N ILE A 146 0.31 13.37 -2.33
CA ILE A 146 0.74 14.10 -1.12
C ILE A 146 1.91 13.38 -0.45
N VAL A 147 2.83 14.12 0.14
CA VAL A 147 3.92 13.56 0.96
C VAL A 147 3.53 13.70 2.44
N LEU A 148 3.55 12.59 3.18
CA LEU A 148 3.22 12.55 4.60
C LEU A 148 4.27 11.78 5.40
N PRO A 149 4.63 12.23 6.61
CA PRO A 149 5.49 11.48 7.51
C PRO A 149 4.75 10.26 8.08
N ILE A 150 5.41 9.11 8.03
CA ILE A 150 5.02 7.88 8.72
C ILE A 150 6.02 7.63 9.85
N TYR A 151 5.50 7.31 11.03
CA TYR A 151 6.31 6.98 12.21
C TYR A 151 6.15 5.48 12.50
N ALA A 152 7.20 4.72 12.27
CA ALA A 152 7.22 3.27 12.36
C ALA A 152 8.28 2.87 13.40
N GLY A 153 7.83 2.70 14.65
CA GLY A 153 8.75 2.47 15.77
C GLY A 153 9.69 3.67 15.94
N SER A 154 11.00 3.44 15.92
CA SER A 154 12.01 4.52 15.95
C SER A 154 12.28 5.20 14.62
N VAL A 155 11.76 4.69 13.49
CA VAL A 155 12.07 5.24 12.15
C VAL A 155 10.96 6.17 11.68
N GLN A 156 11.35 7.31 11.12
CA GLN A 156 10.45 8.23 10.44
C GLN A 156 10.81 8.32 8.94
N LEU A 157 9.82 8.18 8.06
CA LEU A 157 9.99 8.38 6.61
C LEU A 157 8.92 9.32 6.06
N GLU A 158 9.33 10.23 5.18
CA GLU A 158 8.44 10.96 4.30
C GLU A 158 8.01 10.05 3.16
N VAL A 159 6.71 9.84 3.00
CA VAL A 159 6.15 8.91 2.03
C VAL A 159 5.18 9.63 1.10
N GLU A 160 5.43 9.51 -0.21
CA GLU A 160 4.52 9.99 -1.23
C GLU A 160 3.34 9.01 -1.39
N PHE A 161 2.15 9.47 -1.05
CA PHE A 161 0.89 8.78 -1.25
C PHE A 161 0.18 9.29 -2.50
N ILE A 162 -0.31 8.37 -3.32
CA ILE A 162 -1.32 8.65 -4.34
C ILE A 162 -2.69 8.63 -3.67
N VAL A 163 -3.43 9.73 -3.77
CA VAL A 163 -4.75 9.87 -3.15
C VAL A 163 -5.83 9.42 -4.11
N VAL A 164 -6.65 8.44 -3.72
CA VAL A 164 -7.65 7.83 -4.60
C VAL A 164 -9.05 7.96 -4.00
N SER A 165 -10.00 8.44 -4.81
CA SER A 165 -11.41 8.53 -4.43
C SER A 165 -12.20 7.30 -4.91
N SER A 166 -11.81 6.13 -4.42
CA SER A 166 -12.50 4.86 -4.68
C SER A 166 -12.92 4.19 -3.37
N PRO A 167 -14.06 3.47 -3.33
CA PRO A 167 -14.45 2.68 -2.16
C PRO A 167 -13.40 1.62 -1.84
N SER A 168 -13.09 1.44 -0.57
CA SER A 168 -12.11 0.44 -0.12
C SER A 168 -12.38 0.01 1.32
N PRO A 169 -12.17 -1.27 1.67
CA PRO A 169 -12.19 -1.69 3.08
C PRO A 169 -10.99 -1.14 3.88
N TYR A 170 -9.95 -0.68 3.19
CA TYR A 170 -8.71 -0.17 3.77
C TYR A 170 -8.67 1.36 3.75
N ASN A 171 -7.94 1.94 4.70
CA ASN A 171 -7.71 3.38 4.73
C ASN A 171 -6.48 3.78 3.91
N ALA A 172 -5.48 2.89 3.84
CA ALA A 172 -4.28 3.06 3.04
C ALA A 172 -3.72 1.70 2.57
N ILE A 173 -2.89 1.73 1.54
CA ILE A 173 -2.07 0.60 1.09
C ILE A 173 -0.61 1.03 1.18
N MET A 174 0.20 0.22 1.86
CA MET A 174 1.65 0.37 1.90
C MET A 174 2.30 -0.66 0.98
N GLY A 175 3.01 -0.17 -0.02
CA GLY A 175 3.68 -0.92 -1.06
C GLY A 175 5.16 -1.16 -0.79
N ARG A 176 5.86 -1.54 -1.86
CA ARG A 176 7.30 -1.84 -1.82
C ARG A 176 8.18 -0.64 -1.54
N ASN A 177 7.79 0.57 -1.96
CA ASN A 177 8.67 1.74 -1.80
C ASN A 177 8.85 2.07 -0.32
N TRP A 178 7.76 2.05 0.46
CA TRP A 178 7.85 2.20 1.91
C TRP A 178 8.62 1.04 2.57
N LEU A 179 8.32 -0.21 2.21
CA LEU A 179 9.04 -1.38 2.77
C LEU A 179 10.55 -1.31 2.50
N HIS A 180 10.95 -0.93 1.29
CA HIS A 180 12.36 -0.79 0.93
C HIS A 180 13.02 0.39 1.65
N GLY A 181 12.33 1.53 1.76
CA GLY A 181 12.80 2.68 2.53
C GLY A 181 13.04 2.35 4.00
N MET A 182 12.14 1.55 4.59
CA MET A 182 12.26 1.03 5.95
C MET A 182 13.30 -0.10 6.10
N ARG A 183 13.86 -0.62 4.99
CA ARG A 183 14.62 -1.88 4.96
C ARG A 183 13.89 -3.02 5.68
N ALA A 184 12.58 -3.05 5.51
CA ALA A 184 11.69 -3.92 6.24
C ALA A 184 11.35 -5.18 5.45
N VAL A 185 11.09 -6.26 6.17
CA VAL A 185 10.52 -7.49 5.64
C VAL A 185 9.11 -7.63 6.19
N ALA A 186 8.14 -7.65 5.30
CA ALA A 186 6.76 -7.97 5.61
C ALA A 186 6.53 -9.48 5.51
N SER A 187 6.00 -10.08 6.57
CA SER A 187 5.61 -11.48 6.56
C SER A 187 4.12 -11.59 6.84
N THR A 188 3.38 -12.05 5.83
CA THR A 188 1.97 -12.42 5.99
C THR A 188 1.87 -13.65 6.89
N LEU A 189 2.76 -14.64 6.74
CA LEU A 189 2.79 -15.83 7.60
C LEU A 189 2.94 -15.46 9.09
N HIS A 190 3.82 -14.51 9.42
CA HIS A 190 4.06 -14.11 10.81
C HIS A 190 3.23 -12.89 11.26
N GLN A 191 2.28 -12.46 10.41
CA GLN A 191 1.45 -11.26 10.58
C GLN A 191 2.22 -10.04 11.14
N CYS A 192 3.36 -9.70 10.55
CA CYS A 192 4.13 -8.54 10.99
C CYS A 192 5.07 -7.97 9.92
N VAL A 193 5.48 -6.74 10.15
CA VAL A 193 6.59 -6.08 9.45
C VAL A 193 7.74 -5.96 10.43
N ARG A 194 8.91 -6.51 10.07
CA ARG A 194 10.15 -6.42 10.86
C ARG A 194 11.19 -5.57 10.15
N PHE A 195 11.91 -4.78 10.90
CA PHE A 195 12.97 -3.90 10.40
C PHE A 195 14.02 -3.67 11.50
N ILE A 196 15.09 -2.97 11.15
CA ILE A 196 16.11 -2.54 12.09
C ILE A 196 15.89 -1.04 12.33
N GLY A 197 15.60 -0.67 13.58
CA GLY A 197 15.39 0.71 14.00
C GLY A 197 16.69 1.52 14.06
N GLU A 198 16.59 2.81 14.40
CA GLU A 198 17.72 3.74 14.42
C GLU A 198 18.84 3.30 15.39
N SER A 199 18.46 2.64 16.48
CA SER A 199 19.41 2.08 17.47
C SER A 199 20.15 0.82 17.00
N GLY A 200 19.88 0.34 15.79
CA GLY A 200 20.39 -0.94 15.28
C GLY A 200 19.68 -2.17 15.85
N ARG A 201 18.62 -1.99 16.65
CA ARG A 201 17.81 -3.06 17.22
C ARG A 201 16.69 -3.48 16.28
N HIS A 202 16.30 -4.75 16.34
CA HIS A 202 15.13 -5.23 15.63
C HIS A 202 13.85 -4.65 16.23
N GLU A 203 13.00 -4.11 15.36
CA GLU A 203 11.68 -3.62 15.70
C GLU A 203 10.62 -4.35 14.88
N THR A 204 9.40 -4.39 15.38
CA THR A 204 8.30 -5.16 14.79
C THR A 204 7.00 -4.41 14.91
N ILE A 205 6.34 -4.20 13.78
CA ILE A 205 4.94 -3.76 13.75
C ILE A 205 4.08 -5.00 13.57
N ARG A 206 3.23 -5.28 14.55
CA ARG A 206 2.31 -6.41 14.51
C ARG A 206 1.09 -6.08 13.67
N GLY A 207 0.65 -7.06 12.88
CA GLY A 207 -0.60 -7.01 12.16
C GLY A 207 -1.81 -7.16 13.07
N ASP A 208 -2.92 -6.57 12.65
CA ASP A 208 -4.24 -6.68 13.26
C ASP A 208 -5.09 -7.67 12.44
N GLN A 209 -5.04 -8.94 12.82
CA GLN A 209 -5.83 -10.01 12.18
C GLN A 209 -7.35 -9.77 12.32
N VAL A 210 -7.82 -9.10 13.38
CA VAL A 210 -9.24 -8.80 13.54
C VAL A 210 -9.67 -7.76 12.50
N ALA A 211 -8.88 -6.70 12.31
CA ALA A 211 -9.09 -5.74 11.24
C ALA A 211 -9.00 -6.40 9.86
N SER A 212 -8.04 -7.31 9.65
CA SER A 212 -7.91 -8.08 8.41
C SER A 212 -9.20 -8.84 8.06
N LYS A 213 -9.73 -9.63 9.00
CA LYS A 213 -11.00 -10.37 8.83
C LYS A 213 -12.19 -9.45 8.59
N LYS A 214 -12.27 -8.33 9.31
CA LYS A 214 -13.32 -7.31 9.08
C LYS A 214 -13.22 -6.71 7.68
N CYS A 215 -12.02 -6.37 7.21
CA CYS A 215 -11.80 -5.84 5.87
C CYS A 215 -12.24 -6.86 4.82
N PHE A 216 -11.85 -8.13 4.98
CA PHE A 216 -12.26 -9.23 4.10
C PHE A 216 -13.79 -9.38 4.02
N VAL A 217 -14.46 -9.45 5.18
CA VAL A 217 -15.93 -9.56 5.23
C VAL A 217 -16.61 -8.36 4.57
N ASN A 218 -16.07 -7.15 4.75
CA ASN A 218 -16.60 -5.95 4.12
C ASN A 218 -16.41 -5.95 2.59
N SER A 219 -15.28 -6.47 2.09
CA SER A 219 -15.04 -6.63 0.65
C SER A 219 -16.02 -7.59 0.00
N VAL A 220 -16.32 -8.72 0.65
CA VAL A 220 -17.21 -9.76 0.09
C VAL A 220 -18.67 -9.32 0.10
N ARG A 221 -19.10 -8.52 1.10
CA ARG A 221 -20.51 -8.12 1.24
C ARG A 221 -21.00 -7.08 0.23
N GLY A 222 -20.09 -6.41 -0.50
CA GLY A 222 -20.43 -5.40 -1.50
C GLY A 222 -21.01 -4.10 -0.92
N ASN A 223 -20.32 -2.98 -1.19
CA ASN A 223 -20.73 -1.55 -1.17
C ASN A 223 -21.69 -0.94 -0.13
N GLY A 224 -22.15 -1.63 0.92
CA GLY A 224 -23.01 -1.00 1.94
C GLY A 224 -22.28 -0.10 2.94
N ARG A 225 -20.96 -0.33 3.17
CA ARG A 225 -20.19 0.32 4.26
C ARG A 225 -18.73 0.67 3.92
N ALA A 226 -18.31 0.53 2.66
CA ALA A 226 -16.92 0.75 2.23
C ALA A 226 -16.41 2.20 2.39
N ASN A 227 -17.28 3.15 2.74
CA ASN A 227 -16.93 4.56 2.96
C ASN A 227 -16.82 4.95 4.43
N GLU A 228 -17.04 4.03 5.37
CA GLU A 228 -16.98 4.32 6.81
C GLU A 228 -15.53 4.20 7.33
N VAL A 229 -14.94 5.34 7.70
CA VAL A 229 -13.63 5.39 8.37
C VAL A 229 -13.83 4.90 9.80
N GLN A 230 -13.35 3.70 10.13
CA GLN A 230 -13.64 3.09 11.44
C GLN A 230 -12.68 3.48 12.57
N SER A 231 -11.73 4.39 12.35
CA SER A 231 -11.08 5.25 13.37
C SER A 231 -9.75 5.79 12.85
N ILE A 232 -9.54 7.09 13.07
CA ILE A 232 -8.22 7.71 13.12
C ILE A 232 -8.10 8.25 14.54
N GLU A 233 -7.11 7.77 15.30
CA GLU A 233 -6.90 8.24 16.67
C GLU A 233 -5.80 9.30 16.70
N VAL A 234 -5.99 10.32 17.54
CA VAL A 234 -4.94 11.26 17.88
C VAL A 234 -4.17 10.62 19.05
N PRO A 235 -2.85 10.35 18.93
CA PRO A 235 -2.06 9.91 20.07
C PRO A 235 -2.19 10.95 21.19
N GLY A 236 -2.53 10.48 22.39
CA GLY A 236 -2.51 11.30 23.59
C GLY A 236 -1.14 11.98 23.72
N MET A 237 -1.16 13.28 23.94
CA MET A 237 0.00 14.05 24.37
C MET A 237 0.64 13.30 25.53
N LEU A 238 1.93 12.97 25.44
CA LEU A 238 2.66 12.43 26.58
C LEU A 238 2.55 13.48 27.69
N ASP A 239 1.75 13.20 28.72
CA ASP A 239 1.63 14.09 29.86
C ASP A 239 3.01 14.24 30.49
N ALA A 240 3.53 15.46 30.37
CA ALA A 240 4.73 15.89 31.02
C ALA A 240 4.55 15.67 32.53
N THR A 241 5.50 14.94 33.11
CA THR A 241 5.66 14.80 34.55
C THR A 241 5.79 16.19 35.17
N THR A 242 5.04 16.48 36.23
CA THR A 242 5.42 17.49 37.22
C THR A 242 5.61 16.83 38.59
N PRO A 243 6.60 17.28 39.39
CA PRO A 243 7.06 16.59 40.61
C PRO A 243 6.50 17.20 41.92
N GLY A 244 6.53 16.40 43.00
CA GLY A 244 6.17 16.78 44.39
C GLY A 244 4.71 16.41 44.71
N GLU A 245 4.39 15.64 45.75
CA GLU A 245 4.74 15.88 47.16
C GLU A 245 5.11 14.59 47.92
N GLU A 246 6.12 14.71 48.78
CA GLU A 246 6.50 13.72 49.80
C GLU A 246 5.60 13.80 51.05
N MET A 247 5.49 12.63 51.69
CA MET A 247 5.46 12.39 53.14
C MET A 247 4.13 12.41 53.91
N LYS A 248 3.79 11.21 54.42
CA LYS A 248 3.32 10.79 55.77
C LYS A 248 2.40 9.58 55.58
N GLU A 249 2.48 8.49 56.34
CA GLU A 249 2.87 8.34 57.73
C GLU A 249 3.25 6.87 58.01
N ALA A 250 4.11 6.67 58.99
CA ALA A 250 4.45 5.37 59.54
C ALA A 250 3.38 4.91 60.55
N LEU A 251 3.00 3.63 60.47
CA LEU A 251 2.67 2.74 61.58
C LEU A 251 2.67 1.29 61.08
#